data_AF-A0A0R1GYI4-F1
#
_entry.id   AF-A0A0R1GYI4-F1
#
_cell.length_a   1.000
_cell.length_b   1.000
_cell.length_c   1.000
_cell.angle_alpha   90.00
_cell.angle_beta   90.00
_cell.angle_gamma   90.00
#
_symmetry.space_group_name_H-M   'P 1'
#
loop_
_entity.id
_entity.type
_entity.pdbx_description
1 polymer ?
#
loop_
_entity_poly.entity_id
_entity_poly.type
_entity_poly.pdbx_seq_one_letter_code
_entity_poly.pdbx_strand_id
1 'polypeptide(L)'
;MEVDPELSDSEVTIRVPARTAAVDQLVAAIHAADTTQQLTFSWHGENYRVNLTDILFFEASDHQVAVHTATAMYTTGQRLYELAADLPPQFMRVSKSAILNRTQVFSLTRSVTGNLVKFQNSHKQLYVSRRYYQALKRALEEKG
;
A
#
# COMPACT_ATOMS: atom_id res chain seq x y z
N MET A 1 10.58 23.45 -5.16
CA MET A 1 9.37 23.29 -4.34
C MET A 1 9.25 24.55 -3.50
N GLU A 2 8.23 25.34 -3.78
CA GLU A 2 7.84 26.47 -2.94
C GLU A 2 6.73 25.97 -2.02
N VAL A 3 6.73 26.41 -0.76
CA VAL A 3 5.75 25.97 0.23
C VAL A 3 4.92 27.18 0.58
N ASP A 4 3.68 27.20 0.09
CA ASP A 4 2.69 28.21 0.43
C ASP A 4 1.67 27.59 1.41
N PRO A 5 1.65 28.02 2.68
CA PRO A 5 0.75 27.48 3.69
C PRO A 5 -0.71 27.94 3.52
N GLU A 6 -1.00 28.89 2.62
CA GLU A 6 -2.37 29.36 2.36
C GLU A 6 -3.10 28.56 1.27
N LEU A 7 -2.42 27.65 0.57
CA LEU A 7 -3.04 26.77 -0.42
C LEU A 7 -4.03 25.80 0.24
N SER A 8 -5.26 25.77 -0.29
CA SER A 8 -6.28 24.80 0.12
C SER A 8 -6.04 23.40 -0.45
N ASP A 9 -5.37 23.30 -1.60
CA ASP A 9 -5.03 22.06 -2.29
C ASP A 9 -3.64 22.17 -2.94
N SER A 10 -2.98 21.03 -3.12
CA SER A 10 -1.68 20.96 -3.81
C SER A 10 -1.83 21.27 -5.30
N GLU A 11 -1.03 22.21 -5.81
CA GLU A 11 -0.98 22.56 -7.23
C GLU A 11 0.41 22.30 -7.83
N VAL A 12 0.45 21.87 -9.10
CA VAL A 12 1.70 21.75 -9.88
C VAL A 12 1.60 22.59 -11.15
N THR A 13 2.42 23.66 -11.23
CA THR A 13 2.53 24.51 -12.42
C THR A 13 3.85 24.26 -13.15
N ILE A 14 3.78 23.88 -14.43
CA ILE A 14 4.96 23.70 -15.31
C ILE A 14 5.02 24.85 -16.32
N ARG A 15 6.08 25.68 -16.26
CA ARG A 15 6.31 26.78 -17.21
C ARG A 15 7.48 26.45 -18.14
N VAL A 16 7.20 26.35 -19.43
CA VAL A 16 8.17 26.03 -20.48
C VAL A 16 7.94 26.94 -21.70
N PRO A 17 8.99 27.28 -22.47
CA PRO A 17 8.85 28.16 -23.64
C PRO A 17 8.10 27.50 -24.81
N ALA A 18 8.07 26.16 -24.87
CA ALA A 18 7.30 25.38 -25.83
C ALA A 18 7.00 23.98 -25.28
N ARG A 19 5.89 23.39 -25.72
CA ARG A 19 5.57 21.98 -25.45
C ARG A 19 6.50 21.09 -26.28
N THR A 20 7.25 20.21 -25.62
CA THR A 20 8.18 19.27 -26.27
C THR A 20 7.90 17.85 -25.79
N ALA A 21 8.44 16.85 -26.51
CA ALA A 21 8.32 15.45 -26.10
C ALA A 21 8.82 15.18 -24.66
N ALA A 22 9.85 15.91 -24.21
CA ALA A 22 10.34 15.82 -22.84
C ALA A 22 9.34 16.37 -21.82
N VAL A 23 8.63 17.46 -22.15
CA VAL A 23 7.55 18.02 -21.32
C VAL A 23 6.38 17.05 -21.26
N ASP A 24 6.03 16.41 -22.38
CA ASP A 24 4.97 15.40 -22.42
C ASP A 24 5.30 14.17 -21.58
N GLN A 25 6.56 13.71 -21.61
CA GLN A 25 7.03 12.62 -20.74
C GLN A 25 6.96 13.02 -19.26
N LEU A 26 7.32 14.26 -18.92
CA LEU A 26 7.23 14.76 -17.55
C LEU A 26 5.78 14.81 -17.05
N VAL A 27 4.86 15.32 -17.88
CA VAL A 27 3.43 15.36 -17.56
C VAL A 27 2.86 13.94 -17.41
N ALA A 28 3.23 13.01 -18.31
CA ALA A 28 2.83 11.61 -18.21
C ALA A 28 3.36 10.94 -16.92
N ALA A 29 4.60 11.24 -16.52
CA ALA A 29 5.17 10.74 -15.27
C ALA A 29 4.44 11.28 -14.03
N ILE A 30 4.01 12.55 -14.06
CA ILE A 30 3.21 13.16 -12.98
C ILE A 30 1.82 12.50 -12.90
N HIS A 31 1.13 12.30 -14.03
CA HIS A 31 -0.15 11.59 -14.04
C HIS A 31 -0.02 10.12 -13.59
N ALA A 32 1.06 9.44 -13.98
CA ALA A 32 1.34 8.09 -13.50
C ALA A 32 1.60 8.06 -11.97
N ALA A 33 2.22 9.12 -11.43
CA ALA A 33 2.39 9.29 -9.99
C ALA A 33 1.07 9.61 -9.27
N ASP A 34 0.12 10.25 -9.95
CA ASP A 34 -1.22 10.60 -9.45
C ASP A 34 -2.27 9.50 -9.67
N THR A 35 -1.90 8.42 -10.37
CA THR A 35 -2.77 7.24 -10.52
C THR A 35 -2.70 6.42 -9.24
N THR A 36 -3.31 6.93 -8.16
CA THR A 36 -3.59 6.14 -6.96
C THR A 36 -4.47 4.98 -7.38
N GLN A 37 -3.86 3.80 -7.57
CA GLN A 37 -4.60 2.59 -7.86
C GLN A 37 -5.57 2.36 -6.70
N GLN A 38 -6.86 2.32 -7.03
CA GLN A 38 -7.94 2.06 -6.08
C GLN A 38 -8.55 0.71 -6.36
N LEU A 39 -8.91 0.00 -5.29
CA LEU A 39 -9.74 -1.20 -5.36
C LEU A 39 -11.06 -0.96 -4.62
N THR A 40 -12.10 -1.68 -5.04
CA THR A 40 -13.42 -1.58 -4.40
C THR A 40 -13.58 -2.70 -3.37
N PHE A 41 -13.93 -2.34 -2.14
CA PHE A 41 -14.13 -3.26 -1.02
C PHE A 41 -15.44 -2.98 -0.30
N SER A 42 -15.96 -3.96 0.41
CA SER A 42 -17.23 -3.84 1.14
C SER A 42 -17.00 -3.43 2.60
N TRP A 43 -17.84 -2.53 3.11
CA TRP A 43 -17.91 -2.14 4.50
C TRP A 43 -19.35 -1.79 4.86
N HIS A 44 -19.88 -2.38 5.93
CA HIS A 44 -21.29 -2.23 6.36
C HIS A 44 -22.35 -2.41 5.25
N GLY A 45 -22.10 -3.30 4.28
CA GLY A 45 -23.03 -3.58 3.18
C GLY A 45 -22.93 -2.64 1.98
N GLU A 46 -22.04 -1.64 2.04
CA GLU A 46 -21.77 -0.72 0.94
C GLU A 46 -20.36 -0.94 0.37
N ASN A 47 -20.14 -0.44 -0.85
CA ASN A 47 -18.87 -0.57 -1.56
C ASN A 47 -18.09 0.75 -1.53
N TYR A 48 -16.84 0.68 -1.10
CA TYR A 48 -15.92 1.81 -0.96
C TYR A 48 -14.71 1.63 -1.87
N ARG A 49 -14.33 2.70 -2.57
CA ARG A 49 -13.04 2.75 -3.27
C ARG A 49 -11.95 3.12 -2.27
N VAL A 50 -10.93 2.28 -2.17
CA VAL A 50 -9.83 2.43 -1.23
C VAL A 50 -8.52 2.50 -2.01
N ASN A 51 -7.71 3.54 -1.75
CA ASN A 51 -6.39 3.66 -2.35
C ASN A 51 -5.50 2.53 -1.86
N LEU A 52 -4.77 1.88 -2.77
CA LEU A 52 -3.80 0.85 -2.40
C LEU A 52 -2.69 1.39 -1.47
N THR A 53 -2.37 2.68 -1.57
CA THR A 53 -1.40 3.33 -0.67
C THR A 53 -1.87 3.35 0.78
N ASP A 54 -3.18 3.38 1.04
CA ASP A 54 -3.74 3.46 2.39
C ASP A 54 -3.89 2.08 3.05
N ILE A 55 -3.73 1.01 2.27
CA ILE A 55 -3.83 -0.37 2.74
C ILE A 55 -2.51 -0.77 3.40
N LEU A 56 -2.62 -1.22 4.65
CA LEU A 56 -1.52 -1.78 5.43
C LEU A 56 -1.29 -3.25 5.07
N PHE A 57 -2.35 -4.05 5.08
CA PHE A 57 -2.30 -5.47 4.76
C PHE A 57 -3.68 -6.05 4.45
N PHE A 58 -3.66 -7.21 3.82
CA PHE A 58 -4.79 -8.11 3.58
C PHE A 58 -4.60 -9.36 4.43
N GLU A 59 -5.68 -9.84 5.04
CA GLU A 59 -5.68 -11.06 5.86
C GLU A 59 -6.90 -11.92 5.52
N ALA A 60 -6.68 -13.19 5.16
CA ALA A 60 -7.75 -14.15 4.99
C ALA A 60 -8.33 -14.51 6.35
N SER A 61 -9.65 -14.36 6.50
CA SER A 61 -10.45 -14.77 7.64
C SER A 61 -11.58 -15.65 7.13
N ASP A 62 -11.69 -16.90 7.61
CA ASP A 62 -12.62 -17.98 7.28
C ASP A 62 -13.38 -17.97 5.94
N HIS A 63 -14.12 -16.91 5.61
CA HIS A 63 -14.94 -16.81 4.40
C HIS A 63 -14.60 -15.64 3.47
N GLN A 64 -13.81 -14.65 3.92
CA GLN A 64 -13.49 -13.43 3.18
C GLN A 64 -12.03 -13.01 3.40
N VAL A 65 -11.57 -12.02 2.65
CA VAL A 65 -10.31 -11.33 2.94
C VAL A 65 -10.64 -10.00 3.60
N ALA A 66 -10.11 -9.79 4.81
CA ALA A 66 -10.11 -8.51 5.48
C ALA A 66 -9.04 -7.60 4.89
N VAL A 67 -9.39 -6.34 4.67
CA VAL A 67 -8.53 -5.30 4.12
C VAL A 67 -8.32 -4.25 5.20
N HIS A 68 -7.09 -4.11 5.68
CA HIS A 68 -6.78 -3.24 6.81
C HIS A 68 -6.13 -1.96 6.33
N THR A 69 -6.78 -0.82 6.56
CA THR A 69 -6.13 0.50 6.54
C THR A 69 -5.72 0.92 7.96
N ALA A 70 -5.10 2.09 8.12
CA ALA A 70 -4.77 2.63 9.43
C ALA A 70 -6.00 2.82 10.33
N THR A 71 -7.10 3.30 9.76
CA THR A 71 -8.29 3.75 10.49
C THR A 71 -9.50 2.82 10.35
N ALA A 72 -9.54 1.98 9.32
CA ALA A 72 -10.71 1.17 8.99
C ALA A 72 -10.34 -0.28 8.63
N MET A 73 -11.38 -1.12 8.53
CA MET A 73 -11.28 -2.49 8.07
C MET A 73 -12.44 -2.76 7.11
N TYR A 74 -12.12 -3.15 5.89
CA TYR A 74 -13.07 -3.53 4.84
C TYR A 74 -12.98 -5.03 4.60
N THR A 75 -13.85 -5.57 3.75
CA THR A 75 -13.76 -6.97 3.30
C THR A 75 -13.91 -7.10 1.80
N THR A 76 -13.42 -8.22 1.25
CA THR A 76 -13.67 -8.62 -0.13
C THR A 76 -13.94 -10.12 -0.23
N GLY A 77 -14.79 -10.49 -1.19
CA GLY A 77 -15.04 -11.87 -1.57
C GLY A 77 -13.91 -12.48 -2.41
N GLN A 78 -13.01 -11.67 -2.96
CA GLN A 78 -11.84 -12.16 -3.70
C GLN A 78 -10.97 -13.02 -2.79
N ARG A 79 -10.44 -14.11 -3.35
CA ARG A 79 -9.49 -14.95 -2.62
C ARG A 79 -8.15 -14.25 -2.53
N LEU A 80 -7.41 -14.52 -1.46
CA LEU A 80 -6.13 -13.86 -1.21
C LEU A 80 -5.08 -14.13 -2.30
N TYR A 81 -5.16 -15.27 -3.00
CA TYR A 81 -4.29 -15.55 -4.14
C TYR A 81 -4.68 -14.77 -5.41
N GLU A 82 -5.95 -14.43 -5.58
CA GLU A 82 -6.45 -13.61 -6.69
C GLU A 82 -5.95 -12.18 -6.51
N LEU A 83 -6.15 -11.64 -5.31
CA LEU A 83 -5.58 -10.35 -4.91
C LEU A 83 -4.06 -10.32 -5.16
N ALA A 84 -3.32 -11.37 -4.77
CA ALA A 84 -1.87 -11.40 -4.98
C ALA A 84 -1.43 -11.29 -6.44
N ALA A 85 -2.26 -11.72 -7.40
CA ALA A 85 -1.94 -11.67 -8.83
C ALA A 85 -2.07 -10.26 -9.41
N ASP A 86 -3.05 -9.49 -8.91
CA ASP A 86 -3.38 -8.15 -9.40
C ASP A 86 -2.72 -7.04 -8.59
N LEU A 87 -2.22 -7.35 -7.39
CA LEU A 87 -1.61 -6.36 -6.51
C LEU A 87 -0.22 -5.93 -7.01
N PRO A 88 0.12 -4.63 -6.93
CA PRO A 88 1.41 -4.14 -7.40
C PRO A 88 2.59 -4.59 -6.50
N PRO A 89 3.84 -4.43 -6.97
CA PRO A 89 5.02 -5.03 -6.32
C PRO A 89 5.32 -4.58 -4.88
N GLN A 90 4.73 -3.50 -4.38
CA GLN A 90 4.83 -3.13 -2.97
C GLN A 90 4.09 -4.10 -2.04
N PHE A 91 3.14 -4.87 -2.55
CA PHE A 91 2.43 -5.87 -1.77
C PHE A 91 3.20 -7.19 -1.78
N MET A 92 3.52 -7.68 -0.58
CA MET A 92 4.30 -8.89 -0.40
C MET A 92 3.55 -9.91 0.43
N ARG A 93 3.52 -11.15 -0.06
CA ARG A 93 3.04 -12.30 0.72
C ARG A 93 3.95 -12.51 1.93
N VAL A 94 3.36 -12.59 3.12
CA VAL A 94 4.12 -12.74 4.39
C VAL A 94 3.71 -13.93 5.24
N SER A 95 2.59 -14.55 4.89
CA SER A 95 2.15 -15.84 5.42
C SER A 95 1.25 -16.53 4.40
N LYS A 96 0.72 -17.72 4.74
CA LYS A 96 -0.33 -18.38 3.94
C LYS A 96 -1.66 -17.62 3.97
N SER A 97 -1.86 -16.73 4.94
CA SER A 97 -3.11 -15.99 5.16
C SER A 97 -2.96 -14.48 5.06
N ALA A 98 -1.76 -13.93 4.79
CA ALA A 98 -1.58 -12.48 4.73
C ALA A 98 -0.67 -11.99 3.60
N ILE A 99 -0.98 -10.80 3.10
CA ILE A 99 -0.20 -9.97 2.17
C ILE A 99 -0.08 -8.59 2.81
N LEU A 100 1.11 -8.02 2.94
CA LEU A 100 1.28 -6.67 3.47
C LEU A 100 1.76 -5.69 2.42
N ASN A 101 1.50 -4.41 2.63
CA ASN A 101 2.10 -3.32 1.87
C ASN A 101 3.44 -2.92 2.51
N ARG A 102 4.56 -3.19 1.83
CA ARG A 102 5.89 -2.92 2.36
C ARG A 102 6.17 -1.42 2.52
N THR A 103 5.48 -0.55 1.78
CA THR A 103 5.66 0.91 1.92
C THR A 103 5.07 1.46 3.20
N GLN A 104 4.14 0.72 3.82
CA GLN A 104 3.48 1.09 5.07
C GLN A 104 4.17 0.50 6.31
N VAL A 105 5.23 -0.29 6.12
CA VAL A 105 5.97 -0.87 7.25
C VAL A 105 6.72 0.22 7.99
N PHE A 106 6.55 0.26 9.31
CA PHE A 106 7.32 1.11 10.22
C PHE A 106 8.51 0.35 10.81
N SER A 107 8.28 -0.88 11.26
CA SER A 107 9.35 -1.70 11.84
C SER A 107 9.07 -3.19 11.66
N LEU A 108 10.14 -3.96 11.44
CA LEU A 108 10.14 -5.42 11.47
C LEU A 108 10.99 -5.90 12.65
N THR A 109 10.36 -6.51 13.66
CA THR A 109 11.04 -7.01 14.87
C THR A 109 10.99 -8.54 14.92
N ARG A 110 12.15 -9.16 15.17
CA ARG A 110 12.23 -10.59 15.43
C ARG A 110 12.15 -10.84 16.93
N SER A 111 11.24 -11.72 17.35
CA SER A 111 11.08 -12.14 18.75
C SER A 111 10.96 -13.65 18.87
N VAL A 112 10.95 -14.16 20.11
CA VAL A 112 10.76 -15.58 20.40
C VAL A 112 9.38 -16.07 19.93
N THR A 113 8.36 -15.22 20.01
CA THR A 113 6.96 -15.55 19.64
C THR A 113 6.68 -15.38 18.15
N GLY A 114 7.59 -14.78 17.39
CA GLY A 114 7.46 -14.61 15.94
C GLY A 114 8.15 -13.37 15.41
N ASN A 115 8.03 -13.16 14.10
CA ASN A 115 8.48 -11.94 13.46
C ASN A 115 7.28 -11.00 13.32
N LEU A 116 7.36 -9.81 13.89
CA LEU A 116 6.25 -8.87 14.01
C LEU A 116 6.52 -7.64 13.14
N VAL A 117 5.53 -7.26 12.35
CA VAL A 117 5.49 -6.00 11.60
C VAL A 117 4.60 -5.01 12.33
N LYS A 118 5.08 -3.78 12.47
CA LYS A 118 4.28 -2.61 12.83
C LYS A 118 4.17 -1.69 11.62
N PHE A 119 3.05 -0.99 11.52
CA PHE A 119 2.76 -0.11 10.38
C PHE A 119 2.81 1.37 10.79
N GLN A 120 3.07 2.23 9.80
CA GLN A 120 3.07 3.67 9.99
C GLN A 120 1.66 4.15 10.37
N ASN A 121 1.58 5.12 11.28
CA ASN A 121 0.33 5.77 11.69
C ASN A 121 -0.79 4.81 12.13
N SER A 122 -0.43 3.63 12.65
CA SER A 122 -1.40 2.60 13.03
C SER A 122 -0.91 1.78 14.23
N HIS A 123 -1.84 1.38 15.09
CA HIS A 123 -1.58 0.44 16.18
C HIS A 123 -1.66 -1.02 15.72
N LYS A 124 -2.09 -1.28 14.48
CA LYS A 124 -2.22 -2.62 13.92
C LYS A 124 -0.86 -3.27 13.74
N GLN A 125 -0.84 -4.59 13.89
CA GLN A 125 0.37 -5.40 13.79
C GLN A 125 0.08 -6.66 13.00
N LEU A 126 1.11 -7.21 12.35
CA LEU A 126 0.99 -8.43 11.57
C LEU A 126 2.19 -9.35 11.79
N TYR A 127 1.92 -10.63 12.03
CA TYR A 127 2.97 -11.63 12.12
C TYR A 127 3.41 -12.14 10.74
N VAL A 128 4.72 -12.22 10.55
CA VAL A 128 5.37 -12.74 9.35
C VAL A 128 5.88 -14.15 9.64
N SER A 129 5.42 -15.11 8.84
CA SER A 129 5.85 -16.50 9.00
C SER A 129 7.31 -16.68 8.59
N ARG A 130 7.99 -17.66 9.22
CA ARG A 130 9.44 -17.89 9.06
C ARG A 130 9.88 -18.00 7.59
N ARG A 131 9.03 -18.62 6.75
CA ARG A 131 9.29 -18.80 5.31
C ARG A 131 9.47 -17.49 4.55
N TYR A 132 8.70 -16.45 4.88
CA TYR A 132 8.67 -15.19 4.12
C TYR A 132 9.53 -14.10 4.74
N TYR A 133 10.00 -14.30 5.98
CA TYR A 133 10.75 -13.30 6.73
C TYR A 133 11.98 -12.77 5.98
N GLN A 134 12.81 -13.66 5.43
CA GLN A 134 14.05 -13.23 4.76
C GLN A 134 13.78 -12.42 3.49
N ALA A 135 12.75 -12.79 2.73
CA ALA A 135 12.36 -12.06 1.54
C ALA A 135 11.85 -10.65 1.90
N LEU A 136 10.99 -10.55 2.92
CA LEU A 136 10.52 -9.25 3.40
C LEU A 136 11.66 -8.38 3.93
N LYS A 137 12.56 -8.96 4.74
CA LYS A 137 13.68 -8.22 5.33
C LYS A 137 14.55 -7.58 4.24
N ARG A 138 14.95 -8.36 3.22
CA ARG A 138 15.75 -7.85 2.09
C ARG A 138 15.04 -6.72 1.34
N ALA A 139 13.74 -6.90 1.05
CA ALA A 139 12.93 -5.91 0.36
C ALA A 139 12.77 -4.58 1.13
N LEU A 140 12.91 -4.60 2.46
CA LEU A 140 12.90 -3.39 3.29
C LEU A 140 14.29 -2.74 3.35
N GLU A 141 15.37 -3.53 3.31
CA GLU A 141 16.76 -3.04 3.29
C GLU A 141 17.13 -2.37 1.95
N GLU A 142 16.62 -2.87 0.82
CA GLU A 142 16.85 -2.29 -0.53
C GLU A 142 16.24 -0.89 -0.74
N LYS A 143 15.40 -0.44 0.20
CA LYS A 143 14.72 0.87 0.15
C LYS A 143 15.40 1.95 1.00
N GLY A 144 16.47 1.62 1.73
CA GLY A 144 17.29 2.54 2.52
C GLY A 144 18.60 2.86 1.81
#